data_AF-A0A6I4XK11-F1
#
_entry.id   AF-A0A6I4XK11-F1
#
_cell.length_a   1.000
_cell.length_b   1.000
_cell.length_c   1.000
_cell.angle_alpha   90.00
_cell.angle_beta   90.00
_cell.angle_gamma   90.00
#
_symmetry.space_group_name_H-M   'P 1'
#
loop_
_entity.id
_entity.type
_entity.pdbx_description
1 polymer ?
#
loop_
_entity_poly.entity_id
_entity_poly.type
_entity_poly.pdbx_seq_one_letter_code
_entity_poly.pdbx_strand_id
1 'polypeptide(L)'
;MIEEQHPFYGAIRKLNVRGNLTIKQHVSVDAGDASFVDEGTPAEDEKNTFAEITLTGFEVAKLVRVSFMLDAMSIEEFIPYIQQEIADRVGRMLGKAIFSGTGVKQPKGVLTVLSEQSGTPQVVTATDAIKYADLTNLRSKL
;
A
#
# COMPACT_ATOMS: atom_id res chain seq x y z
N MET A 1 17.82 -8.40 5.11
CA MET A 1 17.70 -9.01 3.76
C MET A 1 16.66 -8.30 2.89
N ILE A 2 15.36 -8.60 2.95
CA ILE A 2 14.38 -7.98 2.02
C ILE A 2 14.14 -6.48 2.30
N GLU A 3 14.03 -6.08 3.56
CA GLU A 3 13.83 -4.68 3.95
C GLU A 3 15.03 -3.78 3.61
N GLU A 4 16.22 -4.37 3.58
CA GLU A 4 17.48 -3.68 3.28
C GLU A 4 17.68 -3.51 1.77
N GLN A 5 17.32 -4.53 0.98
CA GLN A 5 17.32 -4.47 -0.49
C GLN A 5 16.21 -3.56 -1.03
N HIS A 6 15.09 -3.42 -0.29
CA HIS A 6 13.95 -2.62 -0.68
C HIS A 6 13.58 -1.62 0.44
N PRO A 7 14.23 -0.42 0.47
CA PRO A 7 14.07 0.55 1.55
C PRO A 7 12.63 0.99 1.77
N PHE A 8 11.85 1.12 0.69
CA PHE A 8 10.44 1.49 0.78
C PHE A 8 9.60 0.41 1.46
N TYR A 9 9.91 -0.87 1.22
CA TYR A 9 9.23 -1.99 1.90
C TYR A 9 9.56 -2.01 3.39
N GLY A 10 10.80 -1.65 3.78
CA GLY A 10 11.21 -1.53 5.18
C GLY A 10 10.58 -0.34 5.91
N ALA A 11 10.30 0.76 5.22
CA ALA A 11 9.73 1.97 5.82
C ALA A 11 8.22 1.85 6.16
N ILE A 12 7.52 0.86 5.61
CA ILE A 12 6.07 0.72 5.79
C ILE A 12 5.74 0.04 7.11
N ARG A 13 4.72 0.56 7.81
CA ARG A 13 4.20 -0.06 9.03
C ARG A 13 3.49 -1.38 8.70
N LYS A 14 4.01 -2.48 9.25
CA LYS A 14 3.41 -3.82 9.14
C LYS A 14 2.43 -4.03 10.28
N LEU A 15 1.16 -4.26 9.93
CA LEU A 15 0.08 -4.42 10.92
C LEU A 15 -0.08 -5.86 11.44
N ASN A 16 0.51 -6.85 10.75
CA ASN A 16 0.55 -8.27 11.16
C ASN A 16 -0.83 -8.85 11.56
N VAL A 17 -1.89 -8.49 10.82
CA VAL A 17 -3.27 -8.98 11.07
C VAL A 17 -3.52 -10.26 10.27
N ARG A 18 -4.22 -11.22 10.89
CA ARG A 18 -4.47 -12.56 10.33
C ARG A 18 -5.66 -12.64 9.35
N GLY A 19 -6.17 -11.51 8.89
CA GLY A 19 -7.35 -11.45 8.01
C GLY A 19 -7.63 -10.04 7.53
N ASN A 20 -8.76 -9.87 6.85
CA ASN A 20 -9.20 -8.56 6.40
C ASN A 20 -9.54 -7.67 7.59
N LEU A 21 -8.98 -6.46 7.61
CA LEU A 21 -9.24 -5.48 8.65
C LEU A 21 -10.08 -4.36 8.07
N THR A 22 -11.27 -4.18 8.64
CA THR A 22 -12.16 -3.05 8.32
C THR A 22 -12.08 -2.03 9.44
N ILE A 23 -11.75 -0.79 9.11
CA ILE A 23 -11.78 0.35 10.02
C ILE A 23 -12.87 1.30 9.54
N LYS A 24 -13.82 1.61 10.41
CA LYS A 24 -14.83 2.66 10.15
C LYS A 24 -14.29 3.99 10.63
N GLN A 25 -14.27 4.98 9.74
CA GLN A 25 -13.87 6.34 10.03
C GLN A 25 -15.10 7.23 10.00
N HIS A 26 -15.27 8.08 11.01
CA HIS A 26 -16.23 9.17 10.97
C HIS A 26 -15.68 10.28 10.06
N VAL A 27 -16.46 10.70 9.08
CA VAL A 27 -16.01 11.62 8.01
C VAL A 27 -16.56 13.02 8.23
N SER A 28 -17.89 13.14 8.36
CA SER A 28 -18.56 14.40 8.62
C SER A 28 -19.87 14.20 9.35
N VAL A 29 -20.29 15.25 10.05
CA VAL A 29 -21.67 15.44 10.48
C VAL A 29 -22.35 16.21 9.35
N ASP A 30 -23.27 15.57 8.62
CA ASP A 30 -23.95 16.19 7.48
C ASP A 30 -25.18 17.01 7.91
N ALA A 31 -25.77 16.71 9.07
CA ALA A 31 -26.85 17.46 9.68
C ALA A 31 -26.90 17.23 11.21
N GLY A 32 -27.49 18.17 11.94
CA GLY A 32 -27.66 18.06 13.40
C GLY A 32 -26.40 18.33 14.21
N ASP A 33 -25.49 19.16 13.69
CA ASP A 33 -24.33 19.63 14.46
C ASP A 33 -24.79 20.58 15.59
N ALA A 34 -23.98 20.70 16.63
CA ALA A 34 -24.31 21.45 17.83
C ALA A 34 -24.59 22.93 17.50
N SER A 35 -25.83 23.35 17.68
CA SER A 35 -26.28 24.73 17.48
C SER A 35 -27.10 25.22 18.65
N PHE A 36 -27.07 26.53 18.90
CA PHE A 36 -27.94 27.15 19.89
C PHE A 36 -29.38 27.11 19.39
N VAL A 37 -30.29 26.54 20.19
CA VAL A 37 -31.72 26.48 19.91
C VAL A 37 -32.49 27.27 20.97
N ASP A 38 -33.54 27.96 20.54
CA ASP A 38 -34.45 28.68 21.45
C ASP A 38 -35.30 27.69 22.26
N GLU A 39 -35.81 28.17 23.41
CA GLU A 39 -36.60 27.35 24.33
C GLU A 39 -37.92 26.89 23.68
N GLY A 40 -38.09 25.58 23.51
CA GLY A 40 -39.28 24.95 22.92
C GLY A 40 -39.11 24.44 21.48
N THR A 41 -37.99 24.74 20.83
CA THR A 41 -37.63 24.13 19.54
C THR A 41 -36.83 22.84 19.74
N PRO A 42 -37.24 21.71 19.16
CA PRO A 42 -36.44 20.49 19.17
C PRO A 42 -35.16 20.69 18.35
N ALA A 43 -34.04 20.19 18.87
CA ALA A 43 -32.79 20.13 18.11
C ALA A 43 -32.91 19.11 16.96
N GLU A 44 -32.13 19.33 15.90
CA GLU A 44 -32.05 18.41 14.76
C GLU A 44 -31.30 17.13 15.14
N ASP A 45 -31.76 15.99 14.62
CA ASP A 45 -31.08 14.70 14.84
C ASP A 45 -29.74 14.64 14.08
N GLU A 46 -28.70 14.18 14.78
CA GLU A 46 -27.35 14.06 14.24
C GLU A 46 -27.29 13.00 13.13
N LYS A 47 -26.88 13.42 11.92
CA LYS A 47 -26.65 12.54 10.77
C LYS A 47 -25.18 12.48 10.46
N ASN A 48 -24.58 11.34 10.80
CA ASN A 48 -23.17 11.08 10.61
C ASN A 48 -22.91 10.25 9.35
N THR A 49 -21.88 10.64 8.58
CA THR A 49 -21.31 9.81 7.52
C THR A 49 -20.10 9.06 8.03
N PHE A 50 -20.04 7.78 7.68
CA PHE A 50 -18.92 6.90 7.98
C PHE A 50 -18.31 6.39 6.69
N ALA A 51 -17.00 6.57 6.53
CA ALA A 51 -16.23 5.88 5.51
C ALA A 51 -15.71 4.55 6.04
N GLU A 52 -15.53 3.59 5.14
CA GLU A 52 -14.98 2.29 5.45
C GLU A 52 -13.62 2.13 4.76
N ILE A 53 -12.59 1.83 5.55
CA ILE A 53 -11.26 1.48 5.05
C ILE A 53 -11.07 -0.02 5.25
N THR A 54 -11.07 -0.76 4.15
CA THR A 54 -10.90 -2.22 4.15
C THR A 54 -9.49 -2.57 3.69
N LEU A 55 -8.71 -3.19 4.57
CA LEU A 55 -7.40 -3.73 4.27
C LEU A 55 -7.53 -5.22 3.95
N THR A 56 -7.19 -5.60 2.72
CA THR A 56 -7.22 -6.99 2.25
C THR A 56 -5.82 -7.54 2.05
N GLY A 57 -5.65 -8.84 2.36
CA GLY A 57 -4.39 -9.56 2.14
C GLY A 57 -4.31 -10.16 0.73
N PHE A 58 -3.11 -10.13 0.13
CA PHE A 58 -2.79 -10.87 -1.09
C PHE A 58 -1.64 -11.83 -0.82
N GLU A 59 -1.66 -12.99 -1.48
CA GLU A 59 -0.64 -14.03 -1.33
C GLU A 59 0.37 -14.00 -2.48
N VAL A 60 1.64 -14.16 -2.14
CA VAL A 60 2.73 -14.28 -3.10
C VAL A 60 3.40 -15.63 -2.87
N ALA A 61 3.41 -16.49 -3.89
CA ALA A 61 4.01 -17.82 -3.83
C ALA A 61 4.98 -18.02 -5.00
N LYS A 62 6.08 -18.72 -4.72
CA LYS A 62 7.04 -19.19 -5.72
C LYS A 62 7.33 -20.66 -5.45
N LEU A 63 7.26 -21.48 -6.49
CA LEU A 63 7.50 -22.91 -6.41
C LEU A 63 8.76 -23.26 -7.23
N VAL A 64 9.66 -24.02 -6.62
CA VAL A 64 10.85 -24.60 -7.28
C VAL A 64 10.74 -26.11 -7.15
N ARG A 65 10.86 -26.83 -8.26
CA ARG A 65 10.78 -28.29 -8.30
C ARG A 65 12.17 -28.87 -8.49
N VAL A 66 12.63 -29.65 -7.51
CA VAL A 66 13.91 -30.37 -7.56
C VAL A 66 13.61 -31.85 -7.83
N SER A 67 14.40 -32.49 -8.70
CA SER A 67 14.27 -33.93 -8.94
C SER A 67 14.99 -34.71 -7.84
N PHE A 68 14.46 -35.87 -7.46
CA PHE A 68 15.04 -36.70 -6.40
C PHE A 68 16.49 -37.13 -6.68
N MET A 69 16.82 -37.38 -7.96
CA MET A 69 18.18 -37.71 -8.38
C MET A 69 19.13 -36.52 -8.23
N LEU A 70 18.66 -35.30 -8.52
CA LEU A 70 19.44 -34.09 -8.31
C LEU A 70 19.62 -33.83 -6.81
N ASP A 71 18.56 -33.98 -6.01
CA ASP A 71 18.63 -33.81 -4.55
C ASP A 71 19.62 -34.78 -3.89
N ALA A 72 19.70 -36.03 -4.37
CA ALA A 72 20.65 -37.03 -3.88
C ALA A 72 22.11 -36.82 -4.37
N MET A 73 22.31 -36.10 -5.49
CA MET A 73 23.65 -35.80 -6.05
C MET A 73 24.11 -34.37 -5.79
N SER A 74 23.21 -33.48 -5.39
CA SER A 74 23.48 -32.06 -5.14
C SER A 74 24.24 -31.91 -3.83
N ILE A 75 25.32 -31.14 -3.90
CA ILE A 75 26.13 -30.71 -2.76
C ILE A 75 25.21 -29.98 -1.76
N GLU A 76 25.37 -30.22 -0.45
CA GLU A 76 24.60 -29.56 0.64
C GLU A 76 24.44 -28.04 0.49
N GLU A 77 25.36 -27.41 -0.25
CA GLU A 77 25.41 -25.99 -0.59
C GLU A 77 24.31 -25.52 -1.57
N PHE A 78 23.61 -26.44 -2.25
CA PHE A 78 22.56 -26.09 -3.22
C PHE A 78 21.24 -25.66 -2.57
N ILE A 79 20.89 -26.23 -1.41
CA ILE A 79 19.68 -25.88 -0.65
C ILE A 79 19.71 -24.41 -0.19
N PRO A 80 20.77 -23.91 0.48
CA PRO A 80 20.82 -22.51 0.89
C PRO A 80 20.82 -21.55 -0.30
N TYR A 81 21.40 -21.94 -1.44
CA TYR A 81 21.32 -21.15 -2.68
C TYR A 81 19.87 -21.00 -3.18
N ILE A 82 19.11 -22.10 -3.25
CA ILE A 82 17.69 -22.04 -3.66
C ILE A 82 16.88 -21.19 -2.67
N GLN A 83 17.11 -21.33 -1.36
CA GLN A 83 16.42 -20.51 -0.36
C GLN A 83 16.66 -19.02 -0.54
N GLN A 84 17.92 -18.62 -0.77
CA GLN A 84 18.27 -17.22 -1.07
C GLN A 84 17.62 -16.74 -2.36
N GLU A 85 17.66 -17.55 -3.42
CA GLU A 85 17.09 -17.21 -4.72
C GLU A 85 15.55 -17.08 -4.69
N ILE A 86 14.87 -17.89 -3.88
CA ILE A 86 13.43 -17.76 -3.63
C ILE A 86 13.17 -16.48 -2.83
N ALA A 87 13.88 -16.25 -1.73
CA ALA A 87 13.70 -15.09 -0.86
C ALA A 87 13.91 -13.77 -1.64
N ASP A 88 14.96 -13.68 -2.45
CA ASP A 88 15.25 -12.50 -3.27
C ASP A 88 14.16 -12.24 -4.30
N ARG A 89 13.61 -13.27 -4.95
CA ARG A 89 12.54 -13.06 -5.95
C ARG A 89 11.21 -12.67 -5.31
N VAL A 90 10.86 -13.28 -4.19
CA VAL A 90 9.67 -12.89 -3.43
C VAL A 90 9.83 -11.45 -2.93
N GLY A 91 11.00 -11.10 -2.41
CA GLY A 91 11.34 -9.73 -2.00
C GLY A 91 11.21 -8.71 -3.12
N ARG A 92 11.76 -8.99 -4.31
CA ARG A 92 11.64 -8.12 -5.50
C ARG A 92 10.21 -7.93 -5.94
N MET A 93 9.40 -9.00 -5.92
CA MET A 93 7.98 -8.89 -6.25
C MET A 93 7.30 -7.96 -5.24
N LEU A 94 7.44 -8.24 -3.94
CA LEU A 94 6.82 -7.45 -2.87
C LEU A 94 7.22 -5.97 -2.95
N GLY A 95 8.52 -5.68 -3.13
CA GLY A 95 9.02 -4.33 -3.29
C GLY A 95 8.43 -3.61 -4.51
N LYS A 96 8.32 -4.30 -5.65
CA LYS A 96 7.72 -3.73 -6.87
C LYS A 96 6.22 -3.49 -6.74
N ALA A 97 5.47 -4.46 -6.21
CA ALA A 97 4.01 -4.37 -6.18
C ALA A 97 3.51 -3.25 -5.26
N ILE A 98 4.25 -2.94 -4.20
CA ILE A 98 3.94 -1.78 -3.34
C ILE A 98 4.09 -0.45 -4.09
N PHE A 99 5.00 -0.37 -5.07
CA PHE A 99 5.22 0.88 -5.80
C PHE A 99 4.33 1.00 -7.04
N SER A 100 4.25 -0.06 -7.84
CA SER A 100 3.62 -0.05 -9.16
C SER A 100 2.59 -1.17 -9.37
N GLY A 101 2.06 -1.77 -8.30
CA GLY A 101 1.06 -2.83 -8.42
C GLY A 101 -0.24 -2.34 -9.04
N THR A 102 -0.89 -3.18 -9.84
CA THR A 102 -2.08 -2.80 -10.62
C THR A 102 -3.40 -2.92 -9.84
N GLY A 103 -3.40 -3.50 -8.64
CA GLY A 103 -4.63 -3.75 -7.86
C GLY A 103 -5.45 -4.96 -8.32
N VAL A 104 -5.11 -5.61 -9.44
CA VAL A 104 -5.80 -6.82 -9.92
C VAL A 104 -5.08 -8.06 -9.38
N LYS A 105 -5.68 -8.72 -8.37
CA LYS A 105 -5.10 -9.89 -7.68
C LYS A 105 -3.71 -9.66 -7.06
N GLN A 106 -3.32 -8.40 -6.92
CA GLN A 106 -2.07 -7.96 -6.31
C GLN A 106 -2.32 -6.61 -5.62
N PRO A 107 -1.50 -6.21 -4.64
CA PRO A 107 -1.68 -4.91 -4.00
C PRO A 107 -1.61 -3.79 -5.06
N LYS A 108 -2.35 -2.72 -4.81
CA LYS A 108 -2.32 -1.52 -5.64
C LYS A 108 -1.16 -0.65 -5.17
N GLY A 109 -0.28 -0.29 -6.11
CA GLY A 109 0.92 0.48 -5.80
C GLY A 109 0.65 1.95 -5.51
N VAL A 110 1.56 2.60 -4.79
CA VAL A 110 1.43 4.03 -4.47
C VAL A 110 1.36 4.88 -5.74
N LEU A 111 2.18 4.59 -6.76
CA LEU A 111 2.16 5.35 -8.00
C LEU A 111 0.82 5.24 -8.74
N THR A 112 0.25 4.03 -8.78
CA THR A 112 -1.01 3.78 -9.51
C THR A 112 -2.18 4.47 -8.81
N VAL A 113 -2.21 4.43 -7.48
CA VAL A 113 -3.20 5.20 -6.69
C VAL A 113 -3.07 6.70 -6.95
N LEU A 114 -1.86 7.25 -6.88
CA LEU A 114 -1.64 8.69 -7.09
C LEU A 114 -2.01 9.15 -8.51
N SER A 115 -1.75 8.32 -9.52
CA SER A 115 -2.11 8.63 -10.91
C SER A 115 -3.60 8.54 -11.19
N GLU A 116 -4.33 7.70 -10.46
CA GLU A 116 -5.77 7.52 -10.63
C GLU A 116 -6.60 8.51 -9.81
N GLN A 117 -5.98 9.26 -8.89
CA GLN A 117 -6.67 10.27 -8.11
C GLN A 117 -7.13 11.43 -8.99
N SER A 118 -8.41 11.80 -8.87
CA SER A 118 -8.99 12.94 -9.59
C SER A 118 -8.20 14.22 -9.32
N GLY A 119 -7.78 14.90 -10.39
CA GLY A 119 -6.96 16.12 -10.33
C GLY A 119 -5.47 15.92 -10.06
N THR A 120 -5.00 14.67 -9.85
CA THR A 120 -3.60 14.30 -9.59
C THR A 120 -2.84 15.34 -8.74
N PRO A 121 -3.35 15.71 -7.55
CA PRO A 121 -2.83 16.85 -6.82
C PRO A 121 -1.37 16.67 -6.44
N GLN A 122 -0.88 15.45 -6.24
CA GLN A 122 0.50 15.20 -5.81
C GLN A 122 1.45 14.85 -6.95
N VAL A 123 0.98 14.88 -8.21
CA VAL A 123 1.82 14.63 -9.38
C VAL A 123 2.24 15.95 -10.02
N VAL A 124 3.52 16.07 -10.33
CA VAL A 124 4.09 17.20 -11.07
C VAL A 124 4.77 16.62 -12.31
N THR A 125 4.33 17.04 -13.49
CA THR A 125 4.94 16.65 -14.77
C THR A 125 5.99 17.69 -15.15
N ALA A 126 7.20 17.22 -15.47
CA ALA A 126 8.26 18.04 -16.04
C ALA A 126 8.48 17.64 -17.50
N THR A 127 8.59 18.62 -18.39
CA THR A 127 8.65 18.40 -19.85
C THR A 127 10.07 18.09 -20.36
N ASP A 128 11.09 18.57 -19.65
CA ASP A 128 12.51 18.44 -20.05
C ASP A 128 13.38 17.93 -18.87
N ALA A 129 14.26 18.78 -18.34
CA ALA A 129 15.08 18.48 -17.16
C ALA A 129 14.37 18.91 -15.87
N ILE A 130 14.53 18.11 -14.81
CA ILE A 130 14.00 18.41 -13.47
C ILE A 130 14.70 19.66 -12.94
N LYS A 131 13.95 20.75 -12.75
CA LYS A 131 14.46 22.01 -12.20
C LYS A 131 14.14 22.12 -10.71
N TYR A 132 14.86 23.00 -10.01
CA TYR A 132 14.59 23.33 -8.60
C TYR A 132 13.15 23.84 -8.37
N ALA A 133 12.60 24.54 -9.36
CA ALA A 133 11.21 24.98 -9.34
C ALA A 133 10.22 23.80 -9.28
N ASP A 134 10.49 22.70 -9.99
CA ASP A 134 9.62 21.52 -10.01
C ASP A 134 9.62 20.81 -8.65
N LEU A 135 10.77 20.77 -7.97
CA LEU A 135 10.89 20.23 -6.61
C LEU A 135 10.14 21.07 -5.58
N THR A 136 10.20 22.40 -5.72
CA THR A 136 9.48 23.32 -4.83
C THR A 136 7.97 23.23 -5.06
N ASN A 137 7.54 23.12 -6.32
CA ASN A 137 6.14 22.89 -6.68
C ASN A 137 5.63 21.57 -6.13
N LEU A 138 6.42 20.49 -6.20
CA LEU A 138 6.05 19.21 -5.61
C LEU A 138 5.89 19.31 -4.08
N ARG A 139 6.79 20.02 -3.40
CA ARG A 139 6.70 20.26 -1.95
C ARG A 139 5.48 21.08 -1.55
N SER A 140 5.04 22.03 -2.38
CA SER A 140 3.86 22.84 -2.09
C SER A 140 2.53 22.07 -2.14
N LYS A 141 2.50 20.90 -2.80
CA LYS A 141 1.27 20.10 -2.97
C LYS A 141 1.14 18.96 -1.96
N LEU A 142 2.10 18.86 -1.02
CA LEU A 142 2.23 17.80 -0.02
C LEU A 142 1.88 18.37 1.36
#